data_AF-A0A357B2V0-F1
#
_entry.id   AF-A0A357B2V0-F1
#
_cell.length_a   1.000
_cell.length_b   1.000
_cell.length_c   1.000
_cell.angle_alpha   90.00
_cell.angle_beta   90.00
_cell.angle_gamma   90.00
#
_symmetry.space_group_name_H-M   'P 1'
#
loop_
_entity.id
_entity.type
_entity.pdbx_description
1 polymer ?
#
loop_
_entity_poly.entity_id
_entity_poly.type
_entity_poly.pdbx_seq_one_letter_code
_entity_poly.pdbx_strand_id
1 'polypeptide(L)'
;GDPIIGMNHAEALERFSGDDDTDMVILIGEIGGSSEEMAAEYIRRTRFSKPVAAIIAGSSAPPGKTMGHAGAIVSGNSGTAKSKIDALKSAGVFVGETMDQVIDFVKACDKKLGGRLMTAEPVSD
;
A
#
# COMPACT_ATOMS: atom_id res chain seq x y z
N GLY A 1 -7.22 10.37 -1.26
CA GLY A 1 -7.29 11.83 -1.44
C GLY A 1 -8.58 12.40 -0.91
N ASP A 2 -9.72 12.15 -1.55
CA ASP A 2 -11.01 12.71 -1.12
C ASP A 2 -11.57 12.05 0.15
N PRO A 3 -12.40 12.75 0.94
CA PRO A 3 -13.05 12.18 2.12
C PRO A 3 -14.14 11.17 1.76
N ILE A 4 -14.70 11.27 0.55
CA ILE A 4 -15.64 10.28 -0.01
C ILE A 4 -14.89 9.61 -1.16
N ILE A 5 -14.50 8.36 -0.93
CA ILE A 5 -13.83 7.53 -1.92
C ILE A 5 -14.80 6.50 -2.48
N GLY A 6 -14.68 6.19 -3.77
CA GLY A 6 -15.50 5.15 -4.41
C GLY A 6 -15.04 3.72 -4.08
N MET A 7 -13.76 3.53 -3.77
CA MET A 7 -13.17 2.25 -3.44
C MET A 7 -12.00 2.45 -2.47
N ASN A 8 -11.94 1.61 -1.43
CA ASN A 8 -10.81 1.57 -0.49
C ASN A 8 -9.78 0.48 -0.87
N HIS A 9 -8.64 0.45 -0.18
CA HIS A 9 -7.56 -0.49 -0.51
C HIS A 9 -7.94 -1.95 -0.27
N ALA A 10 -8.77 -2.26 0.72
CA ALA A 10 -9.21 -3.64 0.97
C ALA A 10 -10.11 -4.16 -0.16
N GLU A 11 -11.01 -3.32 -0.67
CA GLU A 11 -11.87 -3.65 -1.83
C GLU A 11 -11.05 -3.83 -3.11
N ALA A 12 -10.00 -3.01 -3.30
CA ALA A 12 -9.08 -3.20 -4.42
C ALA A 12 -8.30 -4.52 -4.29
N LEU A 13 -7.80 -4.85 -3.10
CA LEU A 13 -7.12 -6.12 -2.82
C LEU A 13 -8.04 -7.32 -3.05
N GLU A 14 -9.31 -7.23 -2.72
CA GLU A 14 -10.28 -8.30 -3.00
C GLU A 14 -10.38 -8.61 -4.49
N ARG A 15 -10.43 -7.56 -5.32
CA ARG A 15 -10.44 -7.71 -6.79
C ARG A 15 -9.14 -8.33 -7.29
N PHE A 16 -8.00 -7.82 -6.83
CA PHE A 16 -6.69 -8.37 -7.21
C PHE A 16 -6.47 -9.79 -6.70
N SER A 17 -7.13 -10.20 -5.62
CA SER A 17 -7.05 -11.57 -5.12
C SER A 17 -7.59 -12.59 -6.14
N GLY A 18 -8.65 -12.23 -6.88
CA GLY A 18 -9.34 -13.11 -7.82
C GLY A 18 -8.86 -12.99 -9.28
N ASP A 19 -7.91 -12.10 -9.55
CA ASP A 19 -7.40 -11.87 -10.91
C ASP A 19 -6.12 -12.67 -11.17
N ASP A 20 -6.19 -13.72 -11.98
CA ASP A 20 -5.04 -14.61 -12.24
C ASP A 20 -3.86 -13.90 -12.96
N ASP A 21 -4.10 -12.76 -13.61
CA ASP A 21 -3.06 -11.96 -14.28
C ASP A 21 -2.34 -10.99 -13.32
N THR A 22 -2.82 -10.84 -12.08
CA THR A 22 -2.14 -10.04 -11.06
C THR A 22 -1.07 -10.86 -10.34
N ASP A 23 0.19 -10.46 -10.51
CA ASP A 23 1.35 -11.14 -9.93
C ASP A 23 1.73 -10.64 -8.54
N MET A 24 1.58 -9.35 -8.30
CA MET A 24 1.87 -8.69 -7.04
C MET A 24 1.13 -7.36 -6.96
N VAL A 25 1.05 -6.80 -5.75
CA VAL A 25 0.40 -5.50 -5.52
C VAL A 25 1.41 -4.53 -4.90
N ILE A 26 1.41 -3.29 -5.40
CA ILE A 26 2.08 -2.16 -4.74
C ILE A 26 0.99 -1.23 -4.21
N LEU A 27 0.92 -1.09 -2.89
CA LEU A 27 -0.01 -0.21 -2.19
C LEU A 27 0.67 1.13 -1.90
N ILE A 28 0.20 2.21 -2.53
CA ILE A 28 0.69 3.56 -2.27
C ILE A 28 -0.33 4.27 -1.39
N GLY A 29 -0.03 4.33 -0.10
CA GLY A 29 -0.88 4.95 0.91
C GLY A 29 -0.46 6.37 1.27
N GLU A 30 -1.30 7.03 2.06
CA GLU A 30 -1.05 8.37 2.60
C GLU A 30 -1.50 8.44 4.07
N ILE A 31 -1.11 9.49 4.80
CA ILE A 31 -1.68 9.73 6.14
C ILE A 31 -3.17 10.09 6.07
N GLY A 32 -3.90 9.76 7.14
CA GLY A 32 -5.32 10.05 7.33
C GLY A 32 -6.27 9.01 6.71
N GLY A 33 -7.44 8.84 7.31
CA GLY A 33 -8.33 7.70 7.05
C GLY A 33 -7.71 6.36 7.47
N SER A 34 -8.42 5.26 7.24
CA SER A 34 -8.05 3.93 7.74
C SER A 34 -7.93 2.85 6.66
N SER A 35 -7.86 3.26 5.40
CA SER A 35 -7.89 2.38 4.23
C SER A 35 -6.77 1.31 4.25
N GLU A 36 -5.57 1.69 4.69
CA GLU A 36 -4.39 0.83 4.79
C GLU A 36 -4.45 -0.13 5.98
N GLU A 37 -5.06 0.30 7.09
CA GLU A 37 -5.34 -0.57 8.23
C GLU A 37 -6.38 -1.63 7.86
N MET A 38 -7.42 -1.25 7.10
CA MET A 38 -8.41 -2.18 6.53
C MET A 38 -7.76 -3.16 5.54
N ALA A 39 -6.86 -2.69 4.67
CA ALA A 39 -6.07 -3.54 3.79
C ALA A 39 -5.24 -4.57 4.56
N ALA A 40 -4.57 -4.14 5.63
CA ALA A 40 -3.80 -5.03 6.49
C ALA A 40 -4.68 -6.08 7.17
N GLU A 41 -5.88 -5.71 7.63
CA GLU A 41 -6.85 -6.67 8.18
C GLU A 41 -7.32 -7.67 7.12
N TYR A 42 -7.65 -7.20 5.92
CA TYR A 42 -8.04 -8.04 4.80
C TYR A 42 -6.97 -9.09 4.50
N ILE A 43 -5.71 -8.66 4.32
CA ILE A 43 -4.56 -9.54 4.03
C ILE A 43 -4.43 -10.65 5.09
N ARG A 44 -4.52 -10.29 6.38
CA ARG A 44 -4.44 -11.28 7.47
C ARG A 44 -5.60 -12.26 7.44
N ARG A 45 -6.82 -11.77 7.24
CA ARG A 45 -8.04 -12.57 7.30
C ARG A 45 -8.14 -13.56 6.13
N THR A 46 -7.75 -13.14 4.93
CA THR A 46 -7.87 -13.95 3.72
C THR A 46 -6.63 -14.80 3.43
N ARG A 47 -5.53 -14.58 4.16
CA ARG A 47 -4.21 -15.14 3.83
C ARG A 47 -3.83 -14.84 2.38
N PHE A 48 -3.95 -13.56 2.03
CA PHE A 48 -3.69 -13.06 0.68
C PHE A 48 -2.35 -13.60 0.16
N SER A 49 -2.39 -14.32 -0.97
CA SER A 49 -1.28 -15.14 -1.44
C SER A 49 -0.26 -14.39 -2.27
N LYS A 50 -0.65 -13.24 -2.82
CA LYS A 50 0.19 -12.45 -3.73
C LYS A 50 1.09 -11.52 -2.93
N PRO A 51 2.37 -11.34 -3.32
CA PRO A 51 3.27 -10.42 -2.64
C PRO A 51 2.69 -9.00 -2.64
N VAL A 52 2.78 -8.33 -1.48
CA VAL A 52 2.37 -6.93 -1.34
C VAL A 52 3.55 -6.11 -0.84
N ALA A 53 3.87 -5.04 -1.58
CA ALA A 53 4.71 -3.95 -1.13
C ALA A 53 3.85 -2.73 -0.81
N ALA A 54 4.29 -1.89 0.11
CA ALA A 54 3.63 -0.64 0.41
C ALA A 54 4.60 0.50 0.70
N ILE A 55 4.13 1.72 0.50
CA ILE A 55 4.77 2.96 0.97
C ILE A 55 3.70 3.90 1.50
N ILE A 56 3.97 4.58 2.62
CA ILE A 56 3.06 5.55 3.22
C ILE A 56 3.62 6.96 3.09
N ALA A 57 3.02 7.76 2.21
CA ALA A 57 3.38 9.16 2.04
C ALA A 57 2.95 10.00 3.26
N GLY A 58 3.70 11.09 3.52
CA GLY A 58 3.41 12.01 4.62
C GLY A 58 3.91 11.57 6.00
N SER A 59 4.82 10.59 6.08
CA SER A 59 5.45 10.16 7.34
C SER A 59 6.23 11.28 8.04
N SER A 60 6.69 12.29 7.30
CA SER A 60 7.37 13.49 7.81
C SER A 60 6.41 14.65 8.15
N ALA A 61 5.10 14.46 8.01
CA ALA A 61 4.13 15.51 8.28
C ALA A 61 4.08 15.86 9.79
N PRO A 62 4.03 17.15 10.16
CA PRO A 62 3.90 17.55 11.56
C PRO A 62 2.60 17.03 12.18
N PRO A 63 2.60 16.65 13.47
CA PRO A 63 1.39 16.28 14.18
C PRO A 63 0.32 17.37 14.09
N GLY A 64 -0.93 16.98 13.80
CA GLY A 64 -2.05 17.91 13.75
C GLY A 64 -2.15 18.76 12.47
N LYS A 65 -1.33 18.51 11.44
CA LYS A 65 -1.50 19.12 10.11
C LYS A 65 -2.20 18.18 9.13
N THR A 66 -3.31 18.65 8.57
CA THR A 66 -3.90 18.08 7.35
C THR A 66 -2.99 18.41 6.17
N MET A 67 -2.43 17.38 5.53
CA MET A 67 -1.72 17.54 4.25
C MET A 67 -2.76 17.68 3.13
N GLY A 68 -2.41 18.32 2.02
CA GLY A 68 -3.34 18.94 1.06
C GLY A 68 -4.49 18.11 0.43
N HIS A 69 -4.61 16.82 0.72
CA HIS A 69 -5.77 16.00 0.37
C HIS A 69 -6.87 16.10 1.44
N ALA A 70 -8.10 16.40 1.01
CA ALA A 70 -9.24 16.69 1.89
C ALA A 70 -9.64 15.53 2.84
N GLY A 71 -9.26 14.29 2.51
CA GLY A 71 -9.52 13.08 3.31
C GLY A 71 -8.44 12.73 4.34
N ALA A 72 -7.36 13.50 4.46
CA ALA A 72 -6.25 13.24 5.39
C ALA A 72 -6.61 13.58 6.86
N ILE A 73 -7.68 12.97 7.40
CA ILE A 73 -8.12 13.13 8.79
C ILE A 73 -7.55 12.00 9.64
N VAL A 74 -6.77 12.37 10.66
CA VAL A 74 -6.24 11.43 11.67
C VAL A 74 -7.16 11.46 12.90
N SER A 75 -7.64 10.30 13.34
CA SER A 75 -8.55 10.18 14.49
C SER A 75 -7.88 9.37 15.61
N GLY A 76 -7.45 10.05 16.67
CA GLY A 76 -6.69 9.42 17.75
C GLY A 76 -5.38 8.83 17.25
N ASN A 77 -5.15 7.54 17.47
CA ASN A 77 -3.95 6.83 16.99
C ASN A 77 -4.10 6.22 15.58
N SER A 78 -5.32 6.16 15.04
CA SER A 78 -5.60 5.56 13.73
C SER A 78 -5.47 6.59 12.61
N GLY A 79 -5.00 6.13 11.46
CA GLY A 79 -4.70 6.98 10.31
C GLY A 79 -3.36 7.72 10.37
N THR A 80 -2.58 7.55 11.44
CA THR A 80 -1.19 8.03 11.48
C THR A 80 -0.30 7.19 10.56
N ALA A 81 0.77 7.76 9.99
CA ALA A 81 1.73 7.01 9.20
C ALA A 81 2.24 5.77 9.97
N LYS A 82 2.58 5.97 11.26
CA LYS A 82 3.02 4.90 12.14
C LYS A 82 1.99 3.78 12.27
N SER A 83 0.73 4.10 12.57
CA SER A 83 -0.33 3.09 12.72
C SER A 83 -0.52 2.26 11.45
N LYS A 84 -0.49 2.90 10.28
CA LYS A 84 -0.63 2.25 8.97
C LYS A 84 0.57 1.33 8.67
N ILE A 85 1.79 1.83 8.89
CA ILE A 85 3.02 1.06 8.72
C ILE A 85 3.02 -0.17 9.64
N ASP A 86 2.70 0.02 10.93
CA ASP A 86 2.68 -1.06 11.92
C ASP A 86 1.62 -2.11 11.57
N ALA A 87 0.43 -1.68 11.13
CA ALA A 87 -0.64 -2.58 10.70
C ALA A 87 -0.24 -3.41 9.48
N LEU A 88 0.30 -2.78 8.43
CA LEU A 88 0.73 -3.43 7.19
C LEU A 88 1.89 -4.40 7.45
N LYS A 89 2.92 -3.99 8.19
CA LYS A 89 4.04 -4.87 8.56
C LYS A 89 3.56 -6.10 9.34
N SER A 90 2.61 -5.91 10.26
CA SER A 90 2.00 -7.01 11.02
C SER A 90 1.15 -7.95 10.17
N ALA A 91 0.74 -7.52 8.97
CA ALA A 91 0.07 -8.36 7.98
C ALA A 91 1.02 -9.10 7.02
N GLY A 92 2.34 -8.93 7.17
CA GLY A 92 3.33 -9.53 6.28
C GLY A 92 3.61 -8.71 5.01
N VAL A 93 3.12 -7.47 4.94
CA VAL A 93 3.41 -6.54 3.84
C VAL A 93 4.81 -5.95 4.01
N PHE A 94 5.59 -5.93 2.93
CA PHE A 94 6.83 -5.16 2.91
C PHE A 94 6.49 -3.67 2.85
N VAL A 95 6.92 -2.88 3.83
CA VAL A 95 6.68 -1.43 3.83
C VAL A 95 8.01 -0.70 3.71
N GLY A 96 8.24 -0.10 2.54
CA GLY A 96 9.44 0.67 2.24
C GLY A 96 9.38 2.08 2.82
N GLU A 97 10.53 2.59 3.26
CA GLU A 97 10.72 3.99 3.66
C GLU A 97 10.96 4.90 2.45
N THR A 98 11.51 4.34 1.37
CA THR A 98 11.78 5.03 0.10
C THR A 98 11.23 4.23 -1.08
N MET A 99 11.04 4.89 -2.21
CA MET A 99 10.64 4.21 -3.44
C MET A 99 11.70 3.21 -3.92
N ASP A 100 12.99 3.51 -3.74
CA ASP A 100 14.08 2.60 -4.09
C ASP A 100 13.97 1.25 -3.36
N GLN A 101 13.60 1.27 -2.08
CA GLN A 101 13.36 0.03 -1.32
C GLN A 101 12.17 -0.78 -1.87
N VAL A 102 11.12 -0.11 -2.33
CA VAL A 102 9.98 -0.77 -2.99
C VAL A 102 10.43 -1.38 -4.32
N ILE A 103 11.22 -0.66 -5.11
CA ILE A 103 11.78 -1.16 -6.37
C ILE A 103 12.67 -2.39 -6.14
N ASP A 104 13.52 -2.37 -5.11
CA ASP A 104 14.37 -3.51 -4.77
C ASP A 104 13.56 -4.74 -4.33
N PHE A 105 12.47 -4.52 -3.59
CA PHE A 105 11.53 -5.59 -3.24
C PHE A 105 10.84 -6.17 -4.48
N VAL A 106 10.38 -5.31 -5.41
CA VAL A 106 9.78 -5.74 -6.68
C VAL A 106 10.76 -6.60 -7.48
N LYS A 107 12.01 -6.17 -7.62
CA LYS A 107 13.07 -6.95 -8.29
C LYS A 107 13.32 -8.31 -7.61
N ALA A 108 13.25 -8.36 -6.29
CA ALA A 108 13.41 -9.61 -5.55
C ALA A 108 12.20 -10.56 -5.75
N CYS A 109 11.00 -10.02 -5.84
CA CYS A 109 9.78 -10.77 -6.16
C CYS A 109 9.78 -11.28 -7.60
N ASP A 110 10.17 -10.46 -8.56
CA ASP A 110 10.27 -10.85 -9.98
C ASP A 110 11.15 -12.10 -10.17
N LYS A 111 12.32 -12.11 -9.53
CA LYS A 111 13.22 -13.28 -9.54
C LYS A 111 12.54 -14.57 -9.04
N LYS A 112 11.65 -14.46 -8.04
CA LYS A 112 10.90 -15.61 -7.50
C LYS A 112 9.73 -16.02 -8.39
N LEU A 113 9.19 -15.06 -9.15
CA LEU A 113 8.12 -15.27 -10.13
C LEU A 113 8.64 -15.75 -11.49
N GLY A 114 9.95 -16.00 -11.62
CA GLY A 114 10.56 -16.48 -12.86
C GLY A 114 10.87 -15.39 -13.87
N GLY A 115 10.98 -14.12 -13.46
CA GLY A 115 11.32 -13.01 -14.35
C GLY A 115 10.17 -12.59 -15.27
N ARG A 116 8.92 -12.86 -14.86
CA ARG A 116 7.73 -12.60 -15.69
C ARG A 116 7.17 -11.19 -15.54
N LEU A 117 7.62 -10.41 -14.55
CA LEU A 117 7.19 -9.01 -14.44
C LEU A 117 7.78 -8.25 -15.62
N MET A 118 6.94 -7.92 -16.59
CA MET A 118 7.34 -7.13 -17.73
C MET A 118 7.61 -5.70 -17.29
N THR A 119 8.84 -5.24 -17.44
CA THR A 119 9.10 -3.79 -17.46
C THR A 119 8.54 -3.25 -18.76
N ALA A 120 7.48 -2.44 -18.70
CA ALA A 120 7.17 -1.58 -19.83
C ALA A 120 8.40 -0.71 -20.11
N GLU A 121 8.80 -0.61 -21.37
CA GLU A 121 9.81 0.38 -21.77
C GLU A 121 9.36 1.75 -21.24
N PRO A 122 10.25 2.54 -20.60
CA PRO A 122 9.90 3.86 -20.15
C PRO A 122 9.34 4.64 -21.34
N VAL A 123 8.08 5.07 -21.24
CA VAL A 123 7.54 6.02 -22.21
C VAL A 123 8.30 7.31 -21.94
N SER A 124 9.19 7.69 -22.86
CA SER A 124 9.86 8.99 -22.79
C SER A 124 8.80 10.08 -22.88
N ASP A 125 8.75 10.95 -21.87
CA ASP A 125 7.97 12.20 -21.88
C ASP A 125 8.43 13.15 -23.01
#